data_AF-A0A7Y2EA82-F1
#
_entry.id   AF-A0A7Y2EA82-F1
#
_cell.length_a   1.000
_cell.length_b   1.000
_cell.length_c   1.000
_cell.angle_alpha   90.00
_cell.angle_beta   90.00
_cell.angle_gamma   90.00
#
_symmetry.space_group_name_H-M   'P 1'
#
loop_
_entity.id
_entity.type
_entity.pdbx_description
1 polymer ?
#
loop_
_entity_poly.entity_id
_entity_poly.type
_entity_poly.pdbx_seq_one_letter_code
_entity_poly.pdbx_strand_id
1 'polypeptide(L)'
;MNLTFDGPSPGETHVAQDLERICEASRELATQDDLRAIFLLGGYARGEGTVIQKPDGSWRGFNDYDLILVFGKRPPTEPYQELSRRLAQELEIDFVDLGVAGLEDLSVAPPTLFWYELGEA
;
A
#
# COMPACT_ATOMS: atom_id res chain seq x y z
N MET A 1 5.91 -4.74 13.44
CA MET A 1 4.45 -4.60 13.58
C MET A 1 3.83 -5.84 12.96
N ASN A 2 2.75 -6.39 13.52
CA ASN A 2 2.01 -7.46 12.83
C ASN A 2 1.10 -6.81 11.80
N LEU A 3 1.06 -7.34 10.57
CA LEU A 3 0.23 -6.79 9.48
C LEU A 3 -1.13 -7.49 9.45
N THR A 4 -1.24 -8.66 10.07
CA THR A 4 -2.42 -9.51 10.05
C THR A 4 -2.93 -9.84 11.45
N PHE A 5 -4.23 -10.09 11.55
CA PHE A 5 -4.85 -10.52 12.81
C PHE A 5 -4.65 -12.03 13.00
N ASP A 6 -3.78 -12.41 13.96
CA ASP A 6 -3.45 -13.80 14.29
C ASP A 6 -3.00 -14.65 13.08
N GLY A 7 -2.47 -14.00 12.03
CA GLY A 7 -2.01 -14.71 10.84
C GLY A 7 -0.77 -15.56 11.13
N PRO A 8 -0.61 -16.71 10.45
CA PRO A 8 0.56 -17.54 10.60
C PRO A 8 1.80 -16.84 10.03
N SER A 9 2.97 -17.05 10.62
CA SER A 9 4.21 -16.36 10.22
C SER A 9 4.54 -16.41 8.72
N PRO A 10 4.29 -17.51 7.99
CA PRO A 10 4.48 -17.52 6.53
C PRO A 10 3.55 -16.56 5.77
N GLY A 11 2.31 -16.38 6.23
CA GLY A 11 1.37 -15.43 5.65
C GLY A 11 1.77 -13.99 5.92
N GLU A 12 2.17 -13.68 7.16
CA GLU A 12 2.76 -12.38 7.54
C GLU A 12 3.98 -12.02 6.68
N THR A 13 4.86 -13.01 6.47
CA THR A 13 6.06 -12.83 5.63
C THR A 13 5.67 -12.51 4.19
N HIS A 14 4.65 -13.17 3.66
CA HIS A 14 4.18 -12.92 2.29
C HIS A 14 3.61 -11.50 2.13
N VAL A 15 2.77 -11.05 3.06
CA VAL A 15 2.24 -9.68 3.06
C VAL A 15 3.38 -8.64 3.14
N ALA A 16 4.38 -8.89 3.97
CA ALA A 16 5.55 -8.01 4.06
C ALA A 16 6.32 -7.94 2.71
N GLN A 17 6.44 -9.06 2.00
CA GLN A 17 7.07 -9.11 0.67
C GLN A 17 6.27 -8.35 -0.39
N ASP A 18 4.94 -8.47 -0.37
CA ASP A 18 4.05 -7.72 -1.26
C ASP A 18 4.22 -6.20 -1.03
N LEU A 19 4.22 -5.77 0.23
CA LEU A 19 4.39 -4.35 0.59
C LEU A 19 5.78 -3.81 0.21
N GLU A 20 6.83 -4.62 0.40
CA GLU A 20 8.19 -4.28 -0.06
C GLU A 20 8.21 -4.09 -1.58
N ARG A 21 7.60 -5.02 -2.32
CA ARG A 21 7.49 -4.95 -3.78
C ARG A 21 6.74 -3.71 -4.26
N ILE A 22 5.64 -3.35 -3.60
CA ILE A 22 4.86 -2.14 -3.89
C ILE A 22 5.71 -0.88 -3.61
N CYS A 23 6.42 -0.85 -2.49
CA CYS A 23 7.31 0.26 -2.13
C CYS A 23 8.44 0.45 -3.14
N GLU A 24 9.10 -0.63 -3.55
CA GLU A 24 10.16 -0.61 -4.57
C GLU A 24 9.62 -0.07 -5.90
N ALA A 25 8.52 -0.62 -6.40
CA ALA A 25 7.92 -0.19 -7.66
C ALA A 25 7.51 1.29 -7.63
N SER A 26 6.99 1.76 -6.49
CA SER A 26 6.60 3.16 -6.30
C SER A 26 7.81 4.09 -6.30
N ARG A 27 8.92 3.70 -5.65
CA ARG A 27 10.18 4.45 -5.65
C ARG A 27 10.83 4.50 -7.04
N GLU A 28 10.80 3.40 -7.77
CA GLU A 28 11.30 3.34 -9.15
C GLU A 28 10.52 4.28 -10.07
N LEU A 29 9.19 4.31 -9.96
CA LEU A 29 8.37 5.23 -10.75
C LEU A 29 8.64 6.70 -10.37
N ALA A 30 8.80 6.97 -9.07
CA ALA A 30 9.03 8.30 -8.52
C ALA A 30 10.45 8.85 -8.74
N THR A 31 11.31 8.24 -9.56
CA THR A 31 12.73 8.63 -9.69
C THR A 31 12.93 10.11 -10.10
N GLN A 32 11.95 10.72 -10.77
CA GLN A 32 11.99 12.14 -11.15
C GLN A 32 11.15 13.04 -10.23
N ASP A 33 10.43 12.44 -9.29
CA ASP A 33 9.54 13.12 -8.36
C ASP A 33 10.19 13.21 -6.98
N ASP A 34 9.83 14.25 -6.22
CA ASP A 34 10.33 14.45 -4.85
C ASP A 34 9.52 13.61 -3.84
N LEU A 35 9.59 12.28 -3.94
CA LEU A 35 8.90 11.36 -3.02
C LEU A 35 9.47 11.49 -1.60
N ARG A 36 8.61 11.85 -0.64
CA ARG A 36 8.97 12.10 0.76
C ARG A 36 8.64 10.93 1.67
N ALA A 37 7.52 10.26 1.44
CA ALA A 37 7.06 9.17 2.28
C ALA A 37 6.09 8.24 1.54
N ILE A 38 5.98 7.01 2.04
CA ILE A 38 4.96 6.04 1.69
C ILE A 38 4.32 5.61 3.01
N PHE A 39 3.00 5.74 3.13
CA PHE A 39 2.26 5.30 4.31
C PHE A 39 1.31 4.16 3.94
N LEU A 40 1.20 3.19 4.83
CA LEU A 40 0.25 2.09 4.73
C LEU A 40 -1.03 2.50 5.47
N LEU A 41 -2.15 2.10 4.91
CA LEU A 41 -3.49 2.40 5.43
C LEU A 41 -4.31 1.13 5.61
N GLY A 42 -5.55 1.31 6.04
CA GLY A 42 -6.55 0.25 6.05
C GLY A 42 -6.26 -0.87 7.04
N GLY A 43 -6.66 -2.10 6.68
CA GLY A 43 -6.58 -3.27 7.56
C GLY A 43 -5.15 -3.64 7.94
N TYR A 44 -4.23 -3.68 6.96
CA TYR A 44 -2.85 -4.07 7.23
C TYR A 44 -2.10 -3.05 8.10
N ALA A 45 -2.34 -1.74 7.92
CA ALA A 45 -1.79 -0.71 8.80
C ALA A 45 -2.24 -0.83 10.26
N ARG A 46 -3.38 -1.48 10.52
CA ARG A 46 -3.94 -1.68 11.86
C ARG A 46 -3.60 -3.06 12.44
N GLY A 47 -2.87 -3.89 11.70
CA GLY A 47 -2.63 -5.29 12.07
C GLY A 47 -3.88 -6.16 12.02
N GLU A 48 -4.87 -5.74 11.22
CA GLU A 48 -6.15 -6.42 11.03
C GLU A 48 -6.25 -7.10 9.66
N GLY A 49 -5.16 -7.08 8.88
CA GLY A 49 -5.10 -7.73 7.59
C GLY A 49 -5.39 -9.23 7.68
N THR A 50 -5.92 -9.78 6.60
CA THR A 50 -6.20 -11.20 6.48
C THR A 50 -5.41 -11.78 5.33
N VAL A 51 -4.89 -12.99 5.53
CA VAL A 51 -4.22 -13.79 4.51
C VAL A 51 -4.98 -15.07 4.28
N ILE A 52 -4.92 -15.57 3.04
CA ILE A 52 -5.45 -16.88 2.68
C ILE A 52 -4.33 -17.77 2.16
N GLN A 53 -4.42 -19.05 2.50
CA GLN A 53 -3.57 -20.06 1.86
C GLN A 53 -4.28 -20.58 0.61
N LYS A 54 -3.62 -20.50 -0.54
CA LYS A 54 -4.10 -21.06 -1.81
C LYS A 54 -4.02 -22.59 -1.78
N PRO A 55 -4.78 -23.31 -2.64
CA PRO A 55 -4.76 -24.77 -2.69
C PRO A 55 -3.38 -25.40 -2.97
N ASP A 56 -2.48 -24.65 -3.62
CA ASP A 56 -1.10 -25.05 -3.89
C ASP A 56 -0.14 -24.85 -2.68
N GLY A 57 -0.65 -24.36 -1.56
CA GLY A 57 0.09 -24.10 -0.32
C GLY A 57 0.74 -22.71 -0.23
N SER A 58 0.71 -21.92 -1.31
CA SER A 58 1.21 -20.53 -1.30
C SER A 58 0.24 -19.59 -0.57
N TRP A 59 0.73 -18.41 -0.17
CA TRP A 59 -0.04 -17.40 0.54
C TRP A 59 -0.47 -16.29 -0.41
N ARG A 60 -1.54 -15.59 -0.04
CA ARG A 60 -2.01 -14.37 -0.68
C ARG A 60 -2.67 -13.46 0.35
N GLY A 61 -2.51 -12.16 0.20
CA GLY A 61 -3.40 -11.19 0.85
C GLY A 61 -4.87 -11.46 0.51
N PHE A 62 -5.75 -11.25 1.47
CA PHE A 62 -7.20 -11.29 1.27
C PHE A 62 -7.78 -9.89 1.15
N ASN A 63 -7.30 -8.96 1.97
CA ASN A 63 -7.68 -7.55 1.90
C ASN A 63 -6.83 -6.81 0.88
N ASP A 64 -7.34 -5.68 0.39
CA ASP A 64 -6.62 -4.76 -0.48
C ASP A 64 -5.42 -4.13 0.22
N TYR A 65 -4.46 -3.66 -0.60
CA TYR A 65 -3.33 -2.88 -0.12
C TYR A 65 -3.60 -1.39 -0.33
N ASP A 66 -3.94 -0.67 0.74
CA ASP A 66 -4.16 0.78 0.71
C ASP A 66 -2.88 1.53 1.09
N LEU A 67 -2.34 2.34 0.17
CA LEU A 67 -1.17 3.18 0.44
C LEU A 67 -1.39 4.63 0.00
N ILE A 68 -0.67 5.54 0.65
CA ILE A 68 -0.52 6.92 0.17
C ILE A 68 0.94 7.28 -0.02
N LEU A 69 1.25 7.77 -1.23
CA LEU A 69 2.53 8.30 -1.64
C LEU A 69 2.52 9.82 -1.45
N VAL A 70 3.42 10.31 -0.59
CA VAL A 70 3.54 11.74 -0.29
C VAL A 70 4.77 12.32 -0.98
N PHE A 71 4.55 13.36 -1.76
CA PHE A 71 5.58 14.07 -2.52
C PHE A 71 5.75 15.50 -2.02
N GLY A 72 6.89 16.12 -2.31
CA GLY A 72 7.06 17.57 -2.10
C GLY A 72 6.01 18.38 -2.85
N LYS A 73 5.79 18.01 -4.12
CA LYS A 73 4.72 18.51 -4.98
C LYS A 73 4.00 17.33 -5.63
N ARG A 74 2.67 17.35 -5.66
CA ARG A 74 1.86 16.28 -6.24
C ARG A 74 2.22 16.04 -7.73
N PRO A 75 2.65 14.83 -8.13
CA PRO A 75 2.85 14.46 -9.52
C PRO A 75 1.52 14.11 -10.22
N PRO A 76 1.51 13.93 -11.56
CA PRO A 76 0.37 13.36 -12.28
C PRO A 76 0.00 11.98 -11.70
N THR A 77 -1.30 11.70 -11.58
CA THR A 77 -1.79 10.47 -10.92
C THR A 77 -1.85 9.27 -11.86
N GLU A 78 -1.93 9.50 -13.17
CA GLU A 78 -2.15 8.46 -14.18
C GLU A 78 -1.06 7.38 -14.17
N PRO A 79 0.26 7.70 -14.05
CA PRO A 79 1.30 6.68 -13.95
C PRO A 79 1.14 5.79 -12.71
N TYR A 80 0.68 6.35 -11.59
CA TYR A 80 0.49 5.62 -10.34
C TYR A 80 -0.78 4.75 -10.38
N GLN A 81 -1.82 5.17 -11.11
CA GLN A 81 -2.99 4.34 -11.39
C GLN A 81 -2.65 3.15 -12.29
N GLU A 82 -1.78 3.34 -13.28
CA GLU A 82 -1.25 2.22 -14.08
C GLU A 82 -0.44 1.26 -13.22
N LEU A 83 0.43 1.81 -12.37
CA LEU A 83 1.23 1.03 -11.43
C LEU A 83 0.36 0.20 -10.49
N SER A 84 -0.67 0.82 -9.90
CA SER A 84 -1.67 0.18 -9.04
C SER A 84 -2.29 -1.06 -9.72
N ARG A 85 -2.82 -0.90 -10.94
CA ARG A 85 -3.42 -2.03 -11.68
C ARG A 85 -2.43 -3.14 -12.00
N ARG A 86 -1.21 -2.77 -12.39
CA ARG A 86 -0.13 -3.73 -12.66
C ARG A 86 0.22 -4.54 -11.41
N LEU A 87 0.37 -3.87 -10.26
CA LEU A 87 0.72 -4.51 -8.99
C LEU A 87 -0.43 -5.41 -8.49
N ALA A 88 -1.69 -4.97 -8.60
CA ALA A 88 -2.83 -5.82 -8.23
C ALA A 88 -2.83 -7.15 -9.02
N GLN A 89 -2.56 -7.08 -10.33
CA GLN A 89 -2.42 -8.27 -11.17
C GLN A 89 -1.20 -9.13 -10.79
N GLU A 90 -0.04 -8.49 -10.56
CA GLU A 90 1.21 -9.16 -10.20
C GLU A 90 1.11 -9.92 -8.87
N LEU A 91 0.47 -9.32 -7.87
CA LEU A 91 0.30 -9.86 -6.52
C LEU A 91 -0.97 -10.72 -6.37
N GLU A 92 -1.69 -10.92 -7.48
CA GLU A 92 -2.96 -11.67 -7.56
C GLU A 92 -4.07 -11.16 -6.61
N ILE A 93 -4.03 -9.90 -6.18
CA ILE A 93 -4.98 -9.30 -5.23
C ILE A 93 -6.05 -8.46 -5.94
N ASP A 94 -7.16 -8.17 -5.27
CA ASP A 94 -8.27 -7.43 -5.89
C ASP A 94 -7.84 -5.98 -6.17
N PHE A 95 -7.28 -5.28 -5.18
CA PHE A 95 -6.79 -3.91 -5.35
C PHE A 95 -5.46 -3.62 -4.64
N VAL A 96 -4.67 -2.75 -5.28
CA VAL A 96 -3.52 -2.05 -4.70
C VAL A 96 -3.79 -0.56 -4.89
N ASP A 97 -4.33 0.10 -3.89
CA ASP A 97 -4.72 1.50 -3.98
C ASP A 97 -3.52 2.41 -3.66
N LEU A 98 -3.09 3.18 -4.66
CA LEU A 98 -1.99 4.14 -4.55
C LEU A 98 -2.54 5.57 -4.58
N GLY A 99 -2.85 6.10 -3.39
CA GLY A 99 -3.15 7.52 -3.21
C GLY A 99 -1.90 8.38 -3.47
N VAL A 100 -2.09 9.56 -4.06
CA VAL A 100 -0.99 10.50 -4.37
C VAL A 100 -1.30 11.87 -3.77
N ALA A 101 -0.40 12.38 -2.93
CA ALA A 101 -0.53 13.69 -2.30
C ALA A 101 0.77 14.49 -2.34
N GLY A 102 0.66 15.81 -2.48
CA GLY A 102 1.72 16.75 -2.19
C GLY A 102 1.66 17.24 -0.74
N LEU A 103 2.74 17.87 -0.24
CA LEU A 103 2.75 18.48 1.10
C LEU A 103 1.64 19.53 1.29
N GLU A 104 1.28 20.25 0.23
CA GLU A 104 0.18 21.22 0.25
C GLU A 104 -1.18 20.58 0.49
N ASP A 105 -1.42 19.37 -0.04
CA ASP A 105 -2.66 18.62 0.17
C ASP A 105 -2.83 18.21 1.64
N LEU A 106 -1.73 17.87 2.31
CA LEU A 106 -1.74 17.47 3.72
C LEU A 106 -2.15 18.64 4.64
N SER A 107 -1.76 19.86 4.30
CA SER A 107 -2.06 21.05 5.11
C SER A 107 -3.55 21.38 5.18
N VAL A 108 -4.33 20.88 4.22
CA VAL A 108 -5.78 21.09 4.09
C VAL A 108 -6.55 19.76 4.04
N ALA A 109 -5.94 18.68 4.52
CA ALA A 109 -6.53 17.35 4.49
C ALA A 109 -7.93 17.37 5.14
N PRO A 110 -8.99 16.95 4.43
CA PRO A 110 -10.33 16.94 4.98
C PRO A 110 -10.44 15.91 6.12
N PRO A 111 -11.35 16.08 7.08
CA PRO A 111 -11.53 15.14 8.18
C PRO A 111 -12.32 13.90 7.71
N THR A 112 -11.72 13.09 6.83
CA THR A 112 -12.26 11.81 6.37
C THR A 112 -11.59 10.66 7.09
N LEU A 113 -12.27 9.50 7.17
CA LEU A 113 -11.73 8.30 7.81
C LEU A 113 -10.32 7.95 7.31
N PHE A 114 -10.11 8.08 6.00
CA PHE A 114 -8.81 7.90 5.34
C PHE A 114 -7.65 8.62 6.04
N TRP A 115 -7.81 9.89 6.41
CA TRP A 115 -6.74 10.68 7.03
C TRP A 115 -6.51 10.36 8.51
N TYR A 116 -7.48 9.72 9.16
CA TYR A 116 -7.35 9.27 10.55
C TYR A 116 -6.74 7.86 10.69
N GLU A 117 -6.66 7.10 9.58
CA GLU A 117 -6.16 5.72 9.55
C GLU A 117 -4.68 5.61 9.11
N LEU A 118 -3.98 6.74 9.01
CA LEU A 118 -2.57 6.78 8.62
C LEU A 118 -1.66 6.00 9.59
N GLY A 119 -1.01 4.94 9.09
CA GLY A 119 0.06 4.21 9.75
C GLY A 119 1.38 4.28 8.96
N GLU A 120 2.52 4.03 9.62
CA GLU A 120 3.82 3.91 8.93
C GLU A 120 3.91 2.51 8.28
N ALA A 121 4.34 2.47 7.00
CA ALA A 121 4.55 1.25 6.21
C ALA A 121 5.96 0.67 6.43
#